data_AF-A0A5D0HZJ0-F1
#
_entry.id   AF-A0A5D0HZJ0-F1
#
_cell.length_a   1.000
_cell.length_b   1.000
_cell.length_c   1.000
_cell.angle_alpha   90.00
_cell.angle_beta   90.00
_cell.angle_gamma   90.00
#
_symmetry.space_group_name_H-M   'P 1'
#
loop_
_entity.id
_entity.type
_entity.pdbx_description
1 polymer ?
#
loop_
_entity_poly.entity_id
_entity_poly.type
_entity_poly.pdbx_seq_one_letter_code
_entity_poly.pdbx_strand_id
1 'polypeptide(L)'
;MEKNPNTFYIKLAHLFYAVAMADKKMVVEEKRQIVSYVEKYWSHSFDKAKGKEVIYETMRELIKKQMTSEEAYEVFKSYFLSLSDGFSNHLSKKIMEVADGIATSSLRKNKSELILLTKLRLLLS
;
A
#
# COMPACT_ATOMS: atom_id res chain seq x y z
N MET A 1 -6.85 -23.49 4.05
CA MET A 1 -6.98 -22.48 2.98
C MET A 1 -5.57 -22.07 2.59
N GLU A 2 -5.12 -22.41 1.37
CA GLU A 2 -3.83 -21.92 0.87
C GLU A 2 -3.83 -20.40 0.91
N LYS A 3 -2.95 -19.80 1.72
CA LYS A 3 -2.66 -18.37 1.64
C LYS A 3 -2.03 -18.14 0.27
N ASN A 4 -2.85 -17.81 -0.73
CA ASN A 4 -2.37 -17.49 -2.06
C ASN A 4 -1.44 -16.27 -1.91
N PRO A 5 -0.12 -16.42 -2.15
CA PRO A 5 0.83 -15.33 -1.96
C PRO A 5 0.46 -14.11 -2.81
N ASN A 6 -0.22 -14.33 -3.95
CA ASN A 6 -0.71 -13.25 -4.79
C ASN A 6 -1.78 -12.41 -4.09
N THR A 7 -2.66 -12.99 -3.28
CA THR A 7 -3.68 -12.22 -2.54
C THR A 7 -3.03 -11.28 -1.54
N PHE A 8 -2.02 -11.74 -0.80
CA PHE A 8 -1.28 -10.87 0.12
C PHE A 8 -0.68 -9.66 -0.61
N TYR A 9 0.03 -9.90 -1.73
CA TYR A 9 0.64 -8.84 -2.53
C TYR A 9 -0.39 -7.90 -3.18
N ILE A 10 -1.53 -8.43 -3.66
CA ILE A 10 -2.64 -7.62 -4.19
C ILE A 10 -3.16 -6.67 -3.11
N LYS A 11 -3.42 -7.19 -1.90
CA LYS A 11 -3.97 -6.36 -0.81
C LYS A 11 -2.96 -5.34 -0.32
N LEU A 12 -1.69 -5.70 -0.32
CA LEU A 12 -0.63 -4.77 0.01
C LEU A 12 -0.47 -3.65 -1.03
N ALA A 13 -0.66 -3.96 -2.32
CA ALA A 13 -0.73 -2.95 -3.37
C ALA A 13 -1.88 -1.96 -3.13
N HIS A 14 -3.05 -2.42 -2.68
CA HIS A 14 -4.16 -1.53 -2.33
C HIS A 14 -3.78 -0.57 -1.19
N LEU A 15 -3.05 -1.04 -0.17
CA LEU A 15 -2.56 -0.17 0.90
C LEU A 15 -1.60 0.89 0.37
N PHE A 16 -0.60 0.50 -0.41
CA PHE A 16 0.39 1.44 -0.95
C PHE A 16 -0.25 2.46 -1.90
N TYR A 17 -1.21 2.01 -2.70
CA TYR A 17 -2.05 2.89 -3.49
C TYR A 17 -2.83 3.87 -2.63
N ALA A 18 -3.47 3.41 -1.55
CA ALA A 18 -4.22 4.26 -0.65
C ALA A 18 -3.36 5.36 -0.04
N VAL A 19 -2.16 5.00 0.43
CA VAL A 19 -1.19 5.95 1.01
C VAL A 19 -0.78 6.99 -0.02
N ALA A 20 -0.42 6.56 -1.23
CA ALA A 20 -0.04 7.48 -2.29
C ALA A 20 -1.19 8.40 -2.72
N MET A 21 -2.42 7.88 -2.84
CA MET A 21 -3.58 8.62 -3.32
C MET A 21 -4.32 9.41 -2.22
N ALA A 22 -3.79 9.43 -0.99
CA ALA A 22 -4.42 10.12 0.13
C ALA A 22 -4.58 11.63 -0.15
N ASP A 23 -3.68 12.22 -0.94
CA ASP A 23 -3.91 13.52 -1.55
C ASP A 23 -4.71 13.36 -2.86
N LYS A 24 -5.99 13.80 -2.84
CA LYS A 24 -6.97 13.60 -3.92
C LYS A 24 -6.64 14.32 -5.25
N LYS A 25 -5.43 14.89 -5.38
CA LYS A 25 -4.97 15.68 -6.54
C LYS A 25 -3.76 15.09 -7.27
N MET A 26 -3.63 13.76 -7.24
CA MET A 26 -2.61 13.04 -8.01
C MET A 26 -2.86 13.10 -9.52
N VAL A 27 -2.03 13.86 -10.25
CA VAL A 27 -2.06 13.94 -11.73
C VAL A 27 -1.46 12.66 -12.34
N VAL A 28 -1.72 12.36 -13.62
CA VAL A 28 -1.25 11.12 -14.29
C VAL A 28 0.27 10.92 -14.17
N GLU A 29 1.05 11.99 -14.21
CA GLU A 29 2.51 11.98 -13.99
C GLU A 29 2.88 11.50 -12.58
N GLU A 30 2.14 11.91 -11.55
CA GLU A 30 2.39 11.46 -10.19
C GLU A 30 1.99 9.98 -10.02
N LYS A 31 0.98 9.50 -10.76
CA LYS A 31 0.62 8.06 -10.76
C LYS A 31 1.76 7.16 -11.25
N ARG A 32 2.62 7.63 -12.16
CA ARG A 32 3.84 6.91 -12.57
C ARG A 32 4.92 6.93 -11.50
N GLN A 33 4.98 8.00 -10.70
CA GLN A 33 5.89 8.06 -9.54
C GLN A 33 5.48 7.09 -8.43
N ILE A 34 4.19 6.80 -8.28
CA ILE A 34 3.73 5.78 -7.31
C ILE A 34 4.35 4.42 -7.61
N VAL A 35 4.38 4.04 -8.90
CA VAL A 35 5.04 2.82 -9.35
C VAL A 35 6.52 2.83 -8.98
N SER A 36 7.24 3.92 -9.25
CA SER A 36 8.68 4.00 -8.95
C SER A 36 8.97 4.02 -7.43
N TYR A 37 8.09 4.62 -6.62
CA TYR A 37 8.20 4.57 -5.17
C TYR A 37 8.00 3.16 -4.64
N VAL A 38 6.98 2.46 -5.14
CA VAL A 38 6.81 1.05 -4.80
C VAL A 38 8.04 0.24 -5.22
N GLU A 39 8.60 0.43 -6.41
CA GLU A 39 9.85 -0.24 -6.80
C GLU A 39 11.02 0.07 -5.85
N LYS A 40 11.16 1.33 -5.45
CA LYS A 40 12.22 1.80 -4.54
C LYS A 40 12.10 1.18 -3.15
N TYR A 41 10.91 1.22 -2.55
CA TYR A 41 10.71 0.81 -1.15
C TYR A 41 10.41 -0.69 -1.01
N TRP A 42 9.79 -1.31 -2.00
CA TRP A 42 9.43 -2.74 -1.96
C TRP A 42 10.61 -3.66 -2.28
N SER A 43 11.49 -3.25 -3.22
CA SER A 43 12.62 -4.08 -3.65
C SER A 43 13.62 -4.40 -2.54
N HIS A 44 13.60 -3.68 -1.42
CA HIS A 44 14.55 -3.88 -0.33
C HIS A 44 14.07 -4.84 0.78
N SER A 45 12.78 -5.26 0.77
CA SER A 45 12.15 -5.75 2.00
C SER A 45 11.64 -7.21 1.99
N PHE A 46 11.40 -7.83 0.82
CA PHE A 46 10.87 -9.21 0.70
C PHE A 46 11.29 -9.94 -0.60
N ASP A 47 11.04 -11.25 -0.65
CA ASP A 47 11.41 -12.18 -1.74
C ASP A 47 10.99 -11.64 -3.12
N LYS A 48 12.00 -11.24 -3.90
CA LYS A 48 11.97 -10.06 -4.79
C LYS A 48 11.17 -10.21 -6.09
N ALA A 49 11.03 -11.42 -6.60
CA ALA A 49 10.61 -11.59 -8.00
C ALA A 49 9.08 -11.63 -8.16
N LYS A 50 8.37 -12.45 -7.38
CA LYS A 50 6.91 -12.66 -7.55
C LYS A 50 6.04 -11.53 -7.00
N GLY A 51 6.39 -10.99 -5.84
CA GLY A 51 5.58 -9.94 -5.21
C GLY A 51 5.61 -8.60 -5.96
N LYS A 52 6.74 -8.29 -6.61
CA LYS A 52 6.93 -7.02 -7.33
C LYS A 52 5.96 -6.88 -8.51
N GLU A 53 5.88 -7.93 -9.34
CA GLU A 53 5.04 -7.93 -10.53
C GLU A 53 3.55 -7.82 -10.16
N VAL A 54 3.09 -8.63 -9.20
CA VAL A 54 1.71 -8.60 -8.72
C VAL A 54 1.32 -7.24 -8.17
N ILE A 55 2.19 -6.63 -7.35
CA ILE A 55 1.93 -5.28 -6.82
C ILE A 55 1.85 -4.29 -7.97
N TYR A 56 2.82 -4.30 -8.89
CA TYR A 56 2.86 -3.37 -10.01
C TYR A 56 1.63 -3.46 -10.92
N GLU A 57 1.21 -4.68 -11.27
CA GLU A 57 0.00 -4.91 -12.07
C GLU A 57 -1.24 -4.43 -11.36
N THR A 58 -1.39 -4.78 -10.08
CA THR A 58 -2.52 -4.34 -9.26
C THR A 58 -2.58 -2.82 -9.21
N MET A 59 -1.46 -2.13 -8.96
CA MET A 59 -1.40 -0.67 -8.93
C MET A 59 -1.85 -0.05 -10.26
N ARG A 60 -1.41 -0.61 -11.41
CA ARG A 60 -1.85 -0.15 -12.73
C ARG A 60 -3.35 -0.32 -12.92
N GLU A 61 -3.94 -1.40 -12.44
CA GLU A 61 -5.39 -1.59 -12.48
C GLU A 61 -6.13 -0.58 -11.60
N LEU A 62 -5.67 -0.33 -10.38
CA LEU A 62 -6.29 0.64 -9.47
C LEU A 62 -6.27 2.05 -10.05
N ILE A 63 -5.16 2.42 -10.69
CA ILE A 63 -5.01 3.67 -11.44
C ILE A 63 -6.03 3.77 -12.57
N LYS A 64 -6.17 2.71 -13.39
CA LYS A 64 -7.12 2.67 -14.51
C LYS A 64 -8.57 2.75 -14.03
N LYS A 65 -8.88 2.06 -12.92
CA LYS A 65 -10.19 2.07 -12.26
C LYS A 65 -10.50 3.38 -11.55
N GLN A 66 -9.52 4.28 -11.41
CA GLN A 66 -9.61 5.53 -10.65
C GLN A 66 -10.11 5.29 -9.23
N MET A 67 -9.68 4.19 -8.61
CA MET A 67 -10.05 3.86 -7.23
C MET A 67 -9.62 5.00 -6.30
N THR A 68 -10.43 5.30 -5.32
CA THR A 68 -10.10 6.32 -4.30
C THR A 68 -9.17 5.74 -3.24
N SER A 69 -8.48 6.63 -2.51
CA SER A 69 -7.63 6.23 -1.38
C SER A 69 -8.41 5.47 -0.30
N GLU A 70 -9.62 5.93 0.04
CA GLU A 70 -10.44 5.29 1.09
C GLU A 70 -10.91 3.89 0.67
N GLU A 71 -11.37 3.72 -0.58
CA GLU A 71 -11.78 2.41 -1.09
C GLU A 71 -10.61 1.41 -1.08
N ALA A 72 -9.42 1.84 -1.52
CA ALA A 72 -8.24 0.99 -1.51
C ALA A 72 -7.80 0.63 -0.09
N TYR A 73 -7.89 1.58 0.85
CA TYR A 73 -7.61 1.31 2.26
C TYR A 73 -8.59 0.29 2.86
N GLU A 74 -9.89 0.43 2.60
CA GLU A 74 -10.89 -0.51 3.12
C GLU A 74 -10.72 -1.93 2.56
N VAL A 75 -10.25 -2.08 1.32
CA VAL A 75 -9.91 -3.39 0.76
C VAL A 75 -8.77 -4.07 1.53
N PHE A 76 -7.71 -3.32 1.88
CA PHE A 76 -6.62 -3.86 2.70
C PHE A 76 -7.07 -4.14 4.13
N LYS A 77 -7.81 -3.20 4.74
CA LYS A 77 -8.31 -3.33 6.11
C LYS A 77 -9.22 -4.54 6.27
N SER A 78 -10.14 -4.75 5.34
CA SER A 78 -11.02 -5.93 5.35
C SER A 78 -10.22 -7.23 5.24
N TYR A 79 -9.17 -7.26 4.42
CA TYR A 79 -8.27 -8.40 4.34
C TYR A 79 -7.52 -8.63 5.65
N PHE A 80 -6.94 -7.58 6.25
CA PHE A 80 -6.24 -7.68 7.53
C PHE A 80 -7.16 -8.21 8.64
N LEU A 81 -8.37 -7.66 8.76
CA LEU A 81 -9.35 -8.08 9.76
C LEU A 81 -9.88 -9.51 9.53
N SER A 82 -9.80 -10.02 8.30
CA SER A 82 -10.16 -11.42 8.00
C SER A 82 -9.10 -12.44 8.41
N LEU A 83 -7.88 -11.99 8.77
CA LEU A 83 -6.82 -12.87 9.27
C LEU A 83 -7.00 -13.05 10.78
N SER A 84 -7.36 -14.27 11.21
CA SER A 84 -7.58 -14.61 12.62
C SER A 84 -6.40 -14.25 13.53
N ASP A 85 -5.19 -14.34 13.01
CA ASP A 85 -3.94 -14.17 13.77
C ASP A 85 -3.21 -12.85 13.42
N GLY A 86 -3.84 -12.00 12.59
CA GLY A 86 -3.24 -10.76 12.09
C GLY A 86 -1.90 -10.97 11.37
N PHE A 87 -1.05 -9.95 11.44
CA PHE A 87 0.33 -10.00 10.96
C PHE A 87 1.31 -10.06 12.13
N SER A 88 2.47 -10.68 11.91
CA SER A 88 3.55 -10.63 12.89
C SER A 88 4.06 -9.20 13.07
N ASN A 89 4.55 -8.88 14.27
CA ASN A 89 5.13 -7.56 14.58
C ASN A 89 6.21 -7.14 13.57
N HIS A 90 7.02 -8.10 13.10
CA HIS A 90 8.03 -7.84 12.08
C HIS A 90 7.43 -7.42 10.74
N LEU A 91 6.36 -8.09 10.31
CA LEU A 91 5.67 -7.78 9.06
C LEU A 91 4.92 -6.44 9.17
N SER A 92 4.19 -6.20 10.26
CA SER A 92 3.51 -4.93 10.53
C SER A 92 4.47 -3.75 10.50
N LYS A 93 5.65 -3.88 11.14
CA LYS A 93 6.68 -2.84 11.12
C LYS A 93 7.18 -2.55 9.70
N LYS A 94 7.46 -3.59 8.92
CA LYS A 94 7.89 -3.42 7.52
C LYS A 94 6.82 -2.76 6.64
N ILE A 95 5.55 -3.15 6.81
CA ILE A 95 4.44 -2.52 6.10
C ILE A 95 4.37 -1.03 6.44
N MET A 96 4.53 -0.68 7.72
CA MET A 96 4.55 0.70 8.20
C MET A 96 5.74 1.48 7.62
N GLU A 97 6.94 0.92 7.62
CA GLU A 97 8.14 1.56 7.05
C GLU A 97 7.97 1.91 5.56
N VAL A 98 7.37 1.00 4.79
CA VAL A 98 7.08 1.25 3.37
C VAL A 98 5.99 2.30 3.21
N ALA A 99 4.92 2.24 4.01
CA ALA A 99 3.85 3.24 3.98
C ALA A 99 4.38 4.65 4.33
N ASP A 100 5.18 4.77 5.39
CA ASP A 100 5.85 6.02 5.78
C ASP A 100 6.81 6.51 4.67
N GLY A 101 7.56 5.59 4.04
CA GLY A 101 8.43 5.90 2.90
C GLY A 101 7.67 6.47 1.70
N ILE A 102 6.52 5.88 1.35
CA ILE A 102 5.66 6.37 0.26
C ILE A 102 5.10 7.75 0.60
N ALA A 103 4.55 7.93 1.80
CA ALA A 103 4.00 9.21 2.23
C ALA A 103 5.06 10.33 2.27
N THR A 104 6.28 10.03 2.73
CA THR A 104 7.37 11.02 2.79
C THR A 104 8.03 11.30 1.43
N SER A 105 7.92 10.38 0.48
CA SER A 105 8.39 10.57 -0.90
C SER A 105 7.47 11.48 -1.74
N SER A 106 6.22 11.66 -1.30
CA SER A 106 5.32 12.68 -1.83
C SER A 106 5.89 14.06 -1.53
N LEU A 107 6.06 14.90 -2.56
CA LEU A 107 6.56 16.28 -2.42
C LEU A 107 5.61 17.19 -1.61
N ARG A 108 4.46 16.67 -1.19
CA ARG A 108 3.43 17.37 -0.43
C ARG A 108 3.20 16.66 0.90
N LYS A 109 3.73 17.20 2.00
CA LYS A 109 3.31 16.77 3.35
C LYS A 109 1.84 17.15 3.56
N ASN A 110 0.93 16.18 3.49
CA ASN A 110 -0.51 16.44 3.60
C ASN A 110 -1.11 15.88 4.90
N LYS A 111 -2.06 16.61 5.50
CA LYS A 111 -2.83 16.14 6.67
C LYS A 111 -3.55 14.82 6.39
N SER A 112 -4.01 14.59 5.17
CA SER A 112 -4.71 13.35 4.77
C SER A 112 -3.81 12.12 4.84
N GLU A 113 -2.53 12.24 4.45
CA GLU A 113 -1.54 11.15 4.54
C GLU A 113 -1.29 10.79 6.00
N LEU A 114 -1.11 11.80 6.88
CA LEU A 114 -0.90 11.57 8.31
C LEU A 114 -2.10 10.88 8.98
N ILE A 115 -3.32 11.26 8.60
CA ILE A 115 -4.54 10.59 9.09
C ILE A 115 -4.55 9.12 8.66
N LEU A 116 -4.23 8.84 7.39
CA LEU A 116 -4.22 7.48 6.87
C LEU A 116 -3.13 6.61 7.53
N LEU A 117 -1.93 7.15 7.72
CA LEU A 117 -0.84 6.48 8.44
C LEU A 117 -1.22 6.21 9.91
N THR A 118 -1.93 7.14 10.55
CA THR A 118 -2.42 6.94 11.92
C THR A 118 -3.46 5.81 11.97
N LYS A 119 -4.42 5.79 11.03
CA LYS A 119 -5.39 4.69 10.89
C LYS A 119 -4.69 3.36 10.68
N LEU A 120 -3.68 3.30 9.81
CA LEU A 120 -2.89 2.10 9.54
C LEU A 120 -2.14 1.63 10.78
N ARG A 121 -1.53 2.54 11.54
CA ARG A 121 -0.80 2.21 12.76
C ARG A 121 -1.72 1.59 13.82
N LEU A 122 -2.93 2.13 13.98
CA LEU A 122 -3.95 1.57 14.89
C LEU A 122 -4.50 0.23 14.41
N LEU A 123 -4.53 0.00 13.09
CA LEU A 123 -4.95 -1.29 12.54
C LEU A 123 -3.90 -2.37 12.76
N LEU A 124 -2.61 -2.03 12.65
CA LEU A 124 -1.49 -2.96 12.75
C LEU A 124 -0.92 -3.13 14.17
N SER A 125 -1.48 -2.41 15.15
CA SER A 125 -1.05 -2.44 16.57
C SER A 125 -1.53 -3.66 17.32
#